data_AF-A0A351ELQ1-F1
#
_entry.id   AF-A0A351ELQ1-F1
#
_cell.length_a   1.000
_cell.length_b   1.000
_cell.length_c   1.000
_cell.angle_alpha   90.00
_cell.angle_beta   90.00
_cell.angle_gamma   90.00
#
_symmetry.space_group_name_H-M   'P 1'
#
loop_
_entity.id
_entity.type
_entity.pdbx_description
1 polymer ?
#
loop_
_entity_poly.entity_id
_entity_poly.type
_entity_poly.pdbx_seq_one_letter_code
_entity_poly.pdbx_strand_id
1 'polypeptide(L)' 'YEKLCEVRTYPQCTTLINRIDWLGSFANEVPFILAAERLMEVEAPPRAQWIRTILFELSRIANLA' A
#
# COMPACT_ATOMS: atom_id res chain seq x y z
N TYR A 1 -0.65 13.78 6.99
CA TYR A 1 -0.90 13.10 5.71
C TYR A 1 -2.37 13.08 5.32
N GLU A 2 -3.27 12.74 6.25
CA GLU A 2 -4.71 12.59 5.99
C GLU A 2 -5.39 13.81 5.35
N LYS A 3 -5.10 15.03 5.82
CA LYS A 3 -5.66 16.25 5.22
C LYS A 3 -5.27 16.46 3.76
N LEU A 4 -4.07 16.00 3.38
CA LEU A 4 -3.60 16.06 1.99
C LEU A 4 -4.23 14.96 1.12
N CYS A 5 -4.76 13.90 1.72
CA CYS A 5 -5.50 12.87 1.00
C CYS A 5 -6.91 13.33 0.62
N GLU A 6 -7.52 14.26 1.37
CA GLU A 6 -8.87 14.78 1.07
C GLU A 6 -8.96 15.51 -0.28
N VAL A 7 -7.85 16.10 -0.73
CA VAL A 7 -7.78 16.88 -1.98
C VAL A 7 -7.15 16.12 -3.14
N ARG A 8 -6.78 14.84 -2.93
CA ARG A 8 -6.08 14.00 -3.91
C ARG A 8 -6.84 12.74 -4.25
N THR A 9 -6.58 12.21 -5.44
CA THR A 9 -7.18 10.94 -5.86
C THR A 9 -6.46 9.75 -5.22
N TYR A 10 -7.15 8.62 -5.08
CA TYR A 10 -6.59 7.40 -4.48
C TYR A 10 -5.20 7.01 -5.03
N PRO A 11 -4.95 7.03 -6.36
CA PRO A 11 -3.61 6.74 -6.87
C PRO A 11 -2.56 7.75 -6.43
N GLN A 12 -2.90 9.04 -6.31
CA GLN A 12 -1.97 10.07 -5.86
C GLN A 12 -1.63 9.93 -4.36
N CYS A 13 -2.57 9.42 -3.57
CA CYS A 13 -2.39 9.19 -2.15
C CYS A 13 -1.36 8.08 -1.84
N THR A 14 -1.15 7.13 -2.75
CA THR A 14 -0.18 6.02 -2.55
C THR A 14 1.22 6.53 -2.17
N THR A 15 1.71 7.56 -2.87
CA THR A 15 3.01 8.19 -2.61
C THR A 15 3.10 8.88 -1.25
N LEU A 16 1.97 9.37 -0.73
CA LEU A 16 1.90 9.98 0.61
C LEU A 16 1.96 8.91 1.70
N ILE A 17 1.33 7.77 1.45
CA ILE A 17 1.23 6.65 2.39
C ILE A 17 2.56 5.95 2.55
N ASN A 18 3.34 5.83 1.47
CA ASN A 18 4.73 5.41 1.51
C ASN A 18 5.59 6.24 2.46
N ARG A 19 5.23 7.50 2.68
CA ARG A 19 5.99 8.48 3.47
C ARG A 19 5.51 8.59 4.92
N ILE A 20 4.48 7.83 5.31
CA ILE A 20 3.99 7.81 6.70
C ILE A 20 5.03 7.12 7.60
N ASP A 21 5.66 6.08 7.09
CA ASP A 21 6.77 5.39 7.73
C ASP A 21 7.86 5.12 6.69
N TRP A 22 9.06 5.58 7.00
CA TRP A 22 10.23 5.56 6.11
C TRP A 22 10.89 4.19 6.00
N LEU A 23 10.63 3.28 6.95
CA LEU A 23 11.22 1.94 6.99
C LEU A 23 10.24 0.88 6.43
N GLY A 24 8.94 1.03 6.68
CA GLY A 24 7.86 0.13 6.23
C GLY A 24 7.21 0.50 4.90
N SER A 25 7.99 0.82 3.86
CA SER A 25 7.49 1.24 2.53
C SER A 25 6.28 0.43 2.01
N PHE A 26 6.45 -0.85 1.67
CA PHE A 26 5.36 -1.69 1.15
C PHE A 26 4.39 -2.17 2.24
N ALA A 27 4.81 -2.12 3.51
CA ALA A 27 3.94 -2.46 4.64
C ALA A 27 2.75 -1.49 4.76
N ASN A 28 2.91 -0.24 4.32
CA ASN A 28 1.86 0.78 4.36
C ASN A 28 1.06 0.90 3.06
N GLU A 29 1.71 0.72 1.91
CA GLU A 29 1.02 0.83 0.61
C GLU A 29 0.05 -0.32 0.33
N VAL A 30 0.44 -1.56 0.64
CA VAL A 30 -0.38 -2.75 0.34
C VAL A 30 -1.73 -2.72 1.06
N PRO A 31 -1.82 -2.42 2.37
CA PRO A 31 -3.10 -2.30 3.06
C PRO A 31 -3.99 -1.17 2.51
N PHE A 32 -3.40 -0.05 2.12
CA PHE A 32 -4.18 1.06 1.55
C PHE A 32 -4.82 0.69 0.21
N ILE A 33 -4.05 0.06 -0.67
CA ILE A 33 -4.57 -0.40 -1.97
C ILE A 33 -5.64 -1.48 -1.75
N LEU A 34 -5.42 -2.40 -0.80
CA LEU A 34 -6.41 -3.44 -0.47
C LEU A 34 -7.71 -2.84 0.06
N ALA A 35 -7.64 -1.79 0.89
CA ALA A 35 -8.81 -1.08 1.38
C ALA A 35 -9.54 -0.36 0.24
N ALA A 36 -8.81 0.30 -0.68
CA ALA A 36 -9.40 0.95 -1.84
C ALA A 36 -10.07 -0.06 -2.79
N GLU A 37 -9.45 -1.22 -3.03
CA GLU A 37 -10.00 -2.31 -3.84
C GLU A 37 -11.27 -2.89 -3.22
N ARG A 38 -11.29 -3.09 -1.89
CA ARG A 38 -12.48 -3.52 -1.16
C ARG A 38 -13.64 -2.54 -1.27
N LEU A 39 -13.36 -1.22 -1.24
CA LEU A 39 -14.38 -0.18 -1.40
C LEU A 39 -14.93 -0.12 -2.83
N MET A 40 -14.12 -0.49 -3.83
CA MET A 40 -14.51 -0.50 -5.24
C MET A 40 -15.07 -1.85 -5.70
N GLU A 41 -15.09 -2.87 -4.82
CA GLU A 41 -15.50 -4.24 -5.13
C GLU A 41 -14.71 -4.86 -6.31
N VAL A 42 -13.43 -4.50 -6.45
CA VAL A 42 -12.54 -4.98 -7.50
C VAL A 42 -11.54 -5.97 -6.93
N GLU A 43 -11.30 -7.07 -7.65
CA GLU A 43 -10.25 -8.03 -7.33
C GLU A 43 -9.04 -7.86 -8.26
N ALA A 44 -7.85 -7.72 -7.67
CA ALA A 44 -6.61 -7.70 -8.44
C ALA A 44 -6.31 -9.09 -9.03
N PRO A 45 -5.70 -9.19 -10.23
CA PRO A 45 -5.39 -10.46 -10.86
C PRO A 45 -4.45 -11.31 -9.97
N PRO A 46 -4.50 -12.66 -10.05
CA PRO A 46 -3.73 -13.54 -9.16
C PRO A 46 -2.24 -13.21 -9.10
N ARG A 47 -1.64 -12.85 -10.24
CA ARG A 47 -0.22 -12.44 -10.31
C ARG A 47 0.07 -11.19 -9.46
N ALA A 48 -0.82 -10.21 -9.43
CA ALA A 48 -0.64 -9.00 -8.64
C ALA A 48 -0.74 -9.31 -7.14
N GLN A 49 -1.63 -10.23 -6.73
CA GLN A 49 -1.75 -10.68 -5.35
C GLN A 49 -0.44 -11.32 -4.87
N TRP A 50 0.15 -12.22 -5.67
CA TRP A 50 1.44 -12.85 -5.33
C TRP A 50 2.59 -11.84 -5.21
N ILE A 51 2.68 -10.88 -6.13
CA ILE A 51 3.71 -9.84 -6.09
C ILE A 51 3.58 -9.00 -4.81
N ARG A 52 2.36 -8.62 -4.44
CA ARG A 52 2.09 -7.86 -3.20
C ARG A 52 2.53 -8.64 -1.97
N THR A 53 2.21 -9.92 -1.89
CA THR A 53 2.63 -10.79 -0.78
C THR A 53 4.15 -10.87 -0.66
N ILE A 54 4.85 -11.05 -1.79
CA ILE A 54 6.33 -11.10 -1.80
C ILE A 54 6.94 -9.78 -1.33
N LEU A 55 6.44 -8.65 -1.83
CA LEU A 55 6.95 -7.32 -1.45
C LEU A 55 6.64 -6.99 0.00
N PHE A 56 5.47 -7.39 0.49
CA PHE A 56 5.08 -7.20 1.89
C PHE A 56 6.01 -7.99 2.83
N GLU A 57 6.28 -9.25 2.53
CA GLU A 57 7.19 -10.08 3.32
C GLU A 57 8.64 -9.61 3.23
N LEU A 58 9.09 -9.14 2.07
CA LEU A 58 10.41 -8.53 1.91
C LEU A 58 10.54 -7.28 2.80
N SER A 59 9.52 -6.42 2.81
CA SER A 59 9.48 -5.25 3.67
C SER A 59 9.48 -5.64 5.15
N ARG A 60 8.76 -6.70 5.54
CA ARG A 60 8.75 -7.20 6.93
C ARG A 60 10.14 -7.65 7.37
N ILE A 61 10.84 -8.45 6.55
CA ILE A 61 12.19 -8.93 6.86
C ILE A 61 13.17 -7.75 6.95
N ALA A 62 13.10 -6.82 6.01
CA ALA A 62 13.96 -5.64 5.99
C ALA A 62 13.74 -4.69 7.18
N ASN A 63 12.55 -4.68 7.79
CA ASN A 63 12.28 -3.88 8.99
C ASN A 63 12.77 -4.54 10.30
N LEU A 64 13.01 -5.85 10.30
CA LEU A 64 13.53 -6.57 11.47
C LEU A 64 15.06 -6.65 11.50
N ALA A 65 15.73 -6.45 10.37
CA ALA A 65 17.18 -6.51 10.22
C ALA A 65 17.82 -5.12 10.35
#